data_AF-A0AA37J0R3-F1
#
_entry.id   AF-A0AA37J0R3-F1
#
_cell.length_a   1.000
_cell.length_b   1.000
_cell.length_c   1.000
_cell.angle_alpha   90.00
_cell.angle_beta   90.00
_cell.angle_gamma   90.00
#
_symmetry.space_group_name_H-M   'P 1'
#
loop_
_entity.id
_entity.type
_entity.pdbx_description
1 polymer ?
#
loop_
_entity_poly.entity_id
_entity_poly.type
_entity_poly.pdbx_seq_one_letter_code
_entity_poly.pdbx_strand_id
1 'polypeptide(L)'
;MQKETNLTVGQWCDRWFCENRSRWSGSTVGGYRNLIYRHILPGIGDIPLAELTGDTVTSFYDSLRSQGLSARSVWCVHLLLRRCMDEAARDQRIPYNPVRLCREP
;
A
#
# COMPACT_ATOMS: atom_id res chain seq x y z
N MET A 1 -19.39 5.37 19.58
CA MET A 1 -18.17 5.69 18.80
C MET A 1 -17.45 4.38 18.54
N GLN A 2 -17.74 3.72 17.42
CA GLN A 2 -17.17 2.41 17.14
C GLN A 2 -15.68 2.57 16.85
N LYS A 3 -14.83 1.85 17.58
CA LYS A 3 -13.40 1.74 17.28
C LYS A 3 -13.29 1.14 15.87
N GLU A 4 -12.72 1.88 14.91
CA GLU A 4 -12.18 1.34 13.65
C GLU A 4 -10.95 0.45 13.97
N THR A 5 -11.11 -0.58 14.81
CA THR A 5 -9.99 -1.38 15.32
C THR A 5 -9.40 -2.33 14.29
N ASN A 6 -10.04 -2.51 13.13
CA ASN A 6 -9.64 -3.48 12.10
C ASN A 6 -9.47 -2.83 10.71
N LEU A 7 -8.99 -1.58 10.63
CA LEU A 7 -8.68 -1.00 9.32
C LEU A 7 -7.52 -1.77 8.67
N THR A 8 -7.80 -2.44 7.55
CA THR A 8 -6.79 -3.21 6.82
C THR A 8 -5.99 -2.33 5.85
N VAL A 9 -4.84 -2.84 5.41
CA VAL A 9 -4.01 -2.20 4.38
C VAL A 9 -4.82 -1.92 3.12
N GLY A 10 -5.63 -2.88 2.67
CA GLY A 10 -6.44 -2.75 1.46
C GLY A 10 -7.51 -1.67 1.61
N GLN A 11 -8.25 -1.69 2.72
CA GLN A 11 -9.27 -0.68 3.02
C GLN A 11 -8.68 0.73 3.11
N TRP A 12 -7.51 0.87 3.75
CA TRP A 12 -6.84 2.14 3.85
C TRP A 12 -6.32 2.64 2.49
N CYS A 13 -5.66 1.79 1.71
CA CYS A 13 -5.17 2.17 0.39
C CYS A 13 -6.32 2.58 -0.55
N ASP A 14 -7.44 1.88 -0.50
CA ASP A 14 -8.65 2.21 -1.26
C ASP A 14 -9.25 3.56 -0.85
N ARG A 15 -9.41 3.78 0.47
CA ARG A 15 -9.91 5.05 1.03
C ARG A 15 -9.00 6.21 0.63
N TRP A 16 -7.70 6.07 0.89
CA TRP A 16 -6.69 7.07 0.56
C TRP A 16 -6.69 7.40 -0.94
N PHE A 17 -6.79 6.39 -1.81
CA PHE A 17 -6.89 6.58 -3.24
C PHE A 17 -8.16 7.34 -3.64
N CYS A 18 -9.32 6.96 -3.10
CA CYS A 18 -10.60 7.61 -3.40
C CYS A 18 -10.62 9.08 -2.99
N GLU A 19 -10.01 9.44 -1.86
CA GLU A 19 -9.91 10.81 -1.36
C GLU A 19 -8.94 11.67 -2.19
N ASN A 20 -7.87 11.08 -2.72
CA ASN A 20 -6.80 11.83 -3.40
C ASN A 20 -6.88 11.81 -4.93
N ARG A 21 -7.65 10.90 -5.55
CA ARG A 21 -7.69 10.71 -7.01
C ARG A 21 -8.04 11.97 -7.82
N SER A 22 -8.79 12.91 -7.24
CA SER A 22 -9.15 14.18 -7.90
C SER A 22 -7.95 15.09 -8.15
N ARG A 23 -6.83 14.86 -7.47
CA ARG A 23 -5.59 15.64 -7.58
C ARG A 23 -4.67 15.20 -8.70
N TRP A 24 -4.97 14.09 -9.38
CA TRP A 24 -4.08 13.49 -10.37
C TRP A 24 -4.71 13.39 -11.76
N SER A 25 -3.86 13.30 -12.78
CA SER A 25 -4.30 13.02 -14.15
C SER A 25 -4.97 11.65 -14.25
N GLY A 26 -5.84 11.46 -15.24
CA GLY A 26 -6.51 10.17 -15.48
C GLY A 26 -5.53 9.00 -15.67
N SER A 27 -4.38 9.23 -16.30
CA SER A 27 -3.33 8.21 -16.45
C SER A 27 -2.73 7.78 -15.10
N THR A 28 -2.49 8.73 -14.20
CA THR A 28 -1.96 8.45 -12.86
C THR A 28 -2.99 7.71 -12.00
N VAL A 29 -4.26 8.14 -12.08
CA VAL A 29 -5.38 7.45 -11.42
C VAL A 29 -5.49 6.01 -11.90
N GLY A 30 -5.42 5.79 -13.22
CA GLY A 30 -5.44 4.44 -13.81
C GLY A 30 -4.26 3.58 -13.34
N GLY A 31 -3.06 4.16 -13.29
CA GLY A 31 -1.86 3.50 -12.77
C GLY A 31 -2.02 3.07 -11.31
N TYR A 32 -2.36 4.01 -10.42
CA TYR A 32 -2.55 3.72 -8.99
C TYR A 32 -3.68 2.72 -8.75
N ARG A 33 -4.80 2.84 -9.48
CA ARG A 33 -5.87 1.86 -9.46
C ARG A 33 -5.34 0.47 -9.78
N ASN A 34 -4.59 0.33 -10.88
CA ASN A 34 -4.02 -0.97 -11.23
C ASN A 34 -3.12 -1.53 -10.11
N LEU A 35 -2.25 -0.70 -9.53
CA LEU A 35 -1.36 -1.14 -8.45
C LEU A 35 -2.12 -1.59 -7.19
N ILE A 36 -3.16 -0.85 -6.80
CA ILE A 36 -3.96 -1.15 -5.60
C ILE A 36 -4.78 -2.42 -5.80
N TYR A 37 -5.69 -2.41 -6.78
CA TYR A 37 -6.68 -3.47 -6.90
C TYR A 37 -6.11 -4.78 -7.46
N ARG A 38 -5.02 -4.72 -8.25
CA ARG A 38 -4.43 -5.92 -8.87
C ARG A 38 -3.33 -6.55 -8.03
N HIS A 39 -2.67 -5.79 -7.15
CA HIS A 39 -1.49 -6.27 -6.43
C HIS A 39 -1.62 -6.10 -4.92
N ILE A 40 -1.91 -4.90 -4.42
CA ILE A 40 -1.95 -4.65 -2.97
C ILE A 40 -3.11 -5.39 -2.31
N LEU A 41 -4.34 -5.23 -2.84
CA LEU A 41 -5.53 -5.89 -2.30
C LEU A 41 -5.40 -7.42 -2.23
N PRO A 42 -5.08 -8.13 -3.33
CA PRO A 42 -4.97 -9.59 -3.27
C PRO A 42 -3.71 -10.09 -2.56
N GLY A 43 -2.68 -9.26 -2.38
CA GLY A 43 -1.41 -9.67 -1.78
C GLY A 43 -1.37 -9.47 -0.27
N ILE A 44 -1.63 -8.24 0.19
CA ILE A 44 -1.51 -7.83 1.60
C ILE A 44 -2.75 -7.05 2.09
N GLY A 45 -3.82 -7.02 1.31
CA GLY A 45 -4.98 -6.16 1.56
C GLY A 45 -5.76 -6.51 2.82
N ASP A 46 -5.76 -7.79 3.22
CA ASP A 46 -6.48 -8.29 4.40
C ASP A 46 -5.70 -8.09 5.71
N ILE A 47 -4.43 -7.69 5.62
CA ILE A 47 -3.58 -7.48 6.79
C ILE A 47 -4.04 -6.21 7.53
N PRO A 48 -4.27 -6.26 8.85
CA PRO A 48 -4.52 -5.06 9.64
C PRO A 48 -3.37 -4.07 9.53
N LEU A 49 -3.66 -2.77 9.40
CA LEU A 49 -2.62 -1.74 9.30
C LEU A 49 -1.61 -1.81 10.46
N ALA A 50 -2.08 -2.08 11.67
CA ALA A 50 -1.27 -2.18 12.88
C ALA A 50 -0.34 -3.41 12.90
N GLU A 51 -0.65 -4.43 12.10
CA GLU A 51 0.12 -5.68 12.00
C GLU A 51 1.05 -5.72 10.79
N LEU A 52 1.04 -4.68 9.95
CA LEU A 52 1.90 -4.61 8.78
C LEU A 52 3.36 -4.45 9.22
N THR A 53 4.18 -5.46 8.94
CA THR A 53 5.63 -5.46 9.21
C THR A 53 6.44 -5.28 7.95
N GLY A 54 7.71 -4.88 8.11
CA GLY A 54 8.64 -4.76 6.99
C GLY A 54 8.94 -6.09 6.29
N ASP A 55 8.95 -7.20 7.04
CA ASP A 55 9.18 -8.54 6.50
C ASP A 55 8.03 -8.99 5.61
N THR A 56 6.78 -8.72 6.02
CA THR A 56 5.60 -9.00 5.20
C THR A 56 5.60 -8.19 3.90
N VAL A 57 6.00 -6.93 3.97
CA VAL A 57 6.13 -6.06 2.78
C VAL A 57 7.24 -6.56 1.84
N THR A 58 8.38 -6.97 2.38
CA THR A 58 9.50 -7.52 1.60
C THR A 58 9.08 -8.83 0.91
N SER A 59 8.43 -9.73 1.65
CA SER A 59 7.92 -11.00 1.11
C SER A 59 6.86 -10.77 0.03
N PHE A 60 6.02 -9.74 0.19
CA PHE A 60 5.07 -9.33 -0.83
C PHE A 60 5.77 -8.88 -2.12
N TYR A 61 6.83 -8.07 -2.04
CA TYR A 61 7.60 -7.68 -3.22
C TYR A 61 8.24 -8.86 -3.94
N ASP A 62 8.78 -9.83 -3.21
CA ASP A 62 9.34 -11.05 -3.79
C ASP A 62 8.27 -11.92 -4.48
N SER A 63 7.07 -11.98 -3.91
CA SER A 63 5.92 -12.63 -4.54
C SER A 63 5.53 -11.94 -5.86
N LEU A 64 5.50 -10.60 -5.89
CA LEU A 64 5.22 -9.85 -7.12
C LEU A 64 6.27 -10.11 -8.22
N ARG A 65 7.56 -10.15 -7.86
CA ARG A 65 8.64 -10.50 -8.80
C ARG A 65 8.45 -11.92 -9.35
N SER A 66 8.12 -12.87 -8.49
CA SER A 66 7.88 -14.27 -8.86
C SER A 66 6.66 -14.44 -9.78
N GLN A 67 5.67 -13.55 -9.66
CA GLN A 67 4.51 -13.47 -10.57
C GLN A 67 4.81 -12.79 -11.91
N GLY A 68 6.07 -12.40 -12.16
CA GLY A 68 6.51 -11.81 -13.42
C GLY A 68 6.32 -10.30 -13.51
N LEU A 69 6.07 -9.58 -12.40
CA LEU A 69 6.11 -8.12 -12.44
C LEU A 69 7.54 -7.64 -12.68
N SER A 70 7.68 -6.67 -13.58
CA SER A 70 8.95 -5.98 -13.80
C SER A 70 9.44 -5.29 -12.51
N ALA A 71 10.75 -5.16 -12.35
CA ALA A 71 11.34 -4.41 -11.23
C ALA A 71 10.76 -2.99 -11.12
N ARG A 72 10.50 -2.34 -12.26
CA ARG A 72 9.86 -1.02 -12.29
C ARG A 72 8.42 -1.04 -11.77
N SER A 73 7.65 -2.08 -12.05
CA SER A 73 6.28 -2.22 -11.52
C SER A 73 6.30 -2.42 -10.01
N VAL A 74 7.20 -3.28 -9.51
CA VAL A 74 7.38 -3.51 -8.05
C VAL A 74 7.83 -2.22 -7.36
N TRP A 75 8.74 -1.46 -7.97
CA TRP A 75 9.14 -0.14 -7.50
C TRP A 75 7.96 0.84 -7.40
N CYS A 76 7.08 0.87 -8.40
CA CYS A 76 5.88 1.69 -8.36
C CYS A 76 4.91 1.26 -7.23
N VAL A 77 4.76 -0.05 -6.98
CA VAL A 77 4.00 -0.56 -5.82
C VAL A 77 4.64 -0.09 -4.51
N HIS A 78 5.97 -0.17 -4.40
CA HIS A 78 6.69 0.30 -3.21
C HIS A 78 6.45 1.79 -2.95
N LEU A 79 6.61 2.64 -3.96
CA LEU A 79 6.39 4.08 -3.82
C LEU A 79 4.96 4.42 -3.41
N LEU A 80 3.96 3.73 -3.99
CA LEU A 80 2.56 3.93 -3.66
C LEU A 80 2.28 3.50 -2.21
N LEU A 81 2.72 2.28 -1.84
CA LEU A 81 2.51 1.75 -0.50
C LEU A 81 3.20 2.62 0.56
N ARG A 82 4.44 3.06 0.29
CA ARG A 82 5.16 4.00 1.16
C ARG A 82 4.38 5.28 1.38
N ARG A 83 3.81 5.87 0.32
CA ARG A 83 2.99 7.08 0.42
C ARG A 83 1.71 6.82 1.21
N CYS A 84 0.99 5.72 0.97
CA CYS A 84 -0.20 5.36 1.75
C CYS A 84 0.13 5.23 3.24
N MET A 85 1.24 4.57 3.59
CA MET A 85 1.63 4.35 4.98
C MET A 85 2.20 5.60 5.66
N ASP A 86 2.87 6.50 4.90
CA ASP A 86 3.26 7.81 5.41
C ASP A 86 2.02 8.62 5.82
N GLU A 87 0.96 8.59 5.02
CA GLU A 87 -0.31 9.26 5.38
C GLU A 87 -0.99 8.57 6.56
N ALA A 88 -1.03 7.23 6.62
CA ALA A 88 -1.57 6.50 7.77
C ALA A 88 -0.88 6.89 9.09
N ALA A 89 0.43 7.08 9.04
CA ALA A 89 1.22 7.50 10.19
C ALA A 89 0.94 8.96 10.58
N ARG A 90 0.81 9.88 9.60
CA ARG A 90 0.38 11.27 9.86
C ARG A 90 -1.00 11.34 10.51
N ASP A 91 -1.88 10.47 10.06
CA ASP A 91 -3.24 10.29 10.54
C ASP A 91 -3.33 9.52 11.87
N GLN A 92 -2.18 9.19 12.49
CA GLN A 92 -2.04 8.45 13.75
C GLN A 92 -2.75 7.08 13.78
N ARG A 93 -2.99 6.47 12.60
CA ARG A 93 -3.57 5.12 12.49
C ARG A 93 -2.54 4.03 12.77
N ILE A 94 -1.27 4.33 12.44
CA ILE A 94 -0.11 3.50 12.77
C ILE A 94 0.96 4.39 13.43
N PRO A 95 1.78 3.84 14.34
CA PRO A 95 2.78 4.63 15.06
C PRO A 95 3.92 5.11 14.15
N TYR A 96 4.24 4.35 13.09
CA TYR A 96 5.27 4.68 12.12
C TYR A 96 5.01 3.92 10.80
N ASN A 97 5.70 4.32 9.72
CA ASN A 97 5.60 3.66 8.42
C ASN A 97 6.57 2.45 8.35
N PRO A 98 6.08 1.20 8.30
CA PRO A 98 6.93 0.00 8.22
C PRO A 98 7.67 -0.12 6.87
N VAL A 99 7.11 0.46 5.80
CA VAL A 99 7.68 0.40 4.44
C VAL A 99 9.00 1.19 4.35
N ARG A 100 9.20 2.20 5.21
CA ARG A 100 10.46 2.95 5.29
C ARG A 100 11.63 2.13 5.79
N LEU A 101 11.36 1.06 6.53
CA LEU A 101 12.38 0.15 7.05
C LEU A 101 12.71 -0.98 6.06
N CYS A 102 11.91 -1.13 5.01
CA CYS A 102 12.13 -2.13 3.98
C CYS A 102 13.29 -1.73 3.09
N ARG A 103 14.05 -2.71 2.62
CA ARG A 103 15.03 -2.49 1.55
C ARG A 103 14.28 -2.19 0.26
N GLU A 104 14.76 -1.16 -0.43
CA GLU A 104 14.29 -0.76 -1.76
C GLU A 104 14.34 -1.96 -2.74
N PRO A 105 13.22 -2.28 -3.45
CA PRO A 105 13.11 -3.45 -4.30
C PRO A 105 13.68 -3.27 -5.72
#